data_AF-E5XME3-F1
#
_entry.id   AF-E5XME3-F1
#
_cell.length_a   1.000
_cell.length_b   1.000
_cell.length_c   1.000
_cell.angle_alpha   90.00
_cell.angle_beta   90.00
_cell.angle_gamma   90.00
#
_symmetry.space_group_name_H-M   'P 1'
#
loop_
_entity.id
_entity.type
_entity.pdbx_description
1 polymer ?
#
loop_
_entity_poly.entity_id
_entity_poly.type
_entity_poly.pdbx_seq_one_letter_code
_entity_poly.pdbx_strand_id
1 'polypeptide(L)'
;MASGGKEVYCGTVPSATQYFKQLAKKLTADPSELDDEEIRAEARALGADRAGECSAGEIVNLVGELRSVSTCPKSLNVGVHAEFFDGTDTVSLVWIGRTRIPGLEVGRSISVRGRLGCKDNGRKVMYNPYYELLEEA
;
A
#
# COMPACT_ATOMS: atom_id res chain seq x y z
N MET A 1 -56.06 -11.24 8.11
CA MET A 1 -55.05 -12.22 7.65
C MET A 1 -54.33 -11.57 6.48
N ALA A 2 -53.10 -11.04 6.67
CA ALA A 2 -51.82 -11.75 6.41
C ALA A 2 -51.82 -12.38 4.99
N SER A 3 -50.87 -12.15 4.08
CA SER A 3 -49.45 -11.81 4.22
C SER A 3 -48.79 -11.77 2.82
N GLY A 4 -47.67 -11.05 2.71
CA GLY A 4 -46.55 -11.34 1.78
C GLY A 4 -46.71 -10.83 0.35
N GLY A 5 -45.70 -10.35 -0.35
CA GLY A 5 -44.26 -10.27 -0.09
C GLY A 5 -43.64 -9.54 -1.29
N LYS A 6 -42.66 -8.68 -1.01
CA LYS A 6 -42.13 -7.64 -1.91
C LYS A 6 -41.45 -8.21 -3.16
N GLU A 7 -41.85 -7.70 -4.32
CA GLU A 7 -41.03 -7.71 -5.53
C GLU A 7 -39.83 -6.77 -5.34
N VAL A 8 -38.64 -7.28 -5.62
CA VAL A 8 -37.39 -6.53 -5.66
C VAL A 8 -36.99 -6.41 -7.13
N TYR A 9 -37.08 -5.19 -7.68
CA TYR A 9 -36.25 -4.78 -8.79
C TYR A 9 -35.98 -3.27 -8.71
N CYS A 10 -34.75 -2.92 -8.34
CA CYS A 10 -34.18 -1.58 -8.46
C CYS A 10 -32.71 -1.84 -8.78
N GLY A 11 -32.27 -1.65 -10.03
CA GLY A 11 -31.94 -0.34 -10.57
C GLY A 11 -30.40 -0.23 -10.60
N THR A 12 -29.83 -0.36 -11.80
CA THR A 12 -28.37 -0.29 -12.06
C THR A 12 -27.80 1.10 -11.78
N VAL A 13 -26.68 1.20 -11.06
CA VAL A 13 -25.69 2.32 -11.09
C VAL A 13 -24.32 1.81 -10.51
N PRO A 14 -23.16 2.44 -10.80
CA PRO A 14 -22.21 2.03 -11.84
C PRO A 14 -20.92 1.38 -11.27
N SER A 15 -20.18 0.71 -12.16
CA SER A 15 -18.85 0.13 -11.91
C SER A 15 -17.88 1.18 -11.39
N ALA A 16 -17.32 0.97 -10.19
CA ALA A 16 -16.22 1.75 -9.64
C ALA A 16 -14.91 1.42 -10.39
N THR A 17 -14.86 1.86 -11.64
CA THR A 17 -13.67 1.84 -12.48
C THR A 17 -13.39 3.28 -12.89
N GLN A 18 -12.76 4.04 -11.99
CA GLN A 18 -12.14 5.32 -12.35
C GLN A 18 -10.92 5.49 -11.43
N TYR A 19 -9.75 4.98 -11.80
CA TYR A 19 -8.76 5.69 -12.62
C TYR A 19 -8.48 7.11 -12.10
N PHE A 20 -7.43 7.24 -11.29
CA PHE A 20 -6.72 8.51 -11.13
C PHE A 20 -5.57 8.54 -12.14
N LYS A 21 -5.71 9.37 -13.17
CA LYS A 21 -4.61 9.73 -14.08
C LYS A 21 -3.98 11.04 -13.60
N GLN A 22 -2.65 11.02 -13.49
CA GLN A 22 -1.66 11.99 -14.01
C GLN A 22 -0.56 12.32 -13.00
N LEU A 23 0.69 12.02 -13.35
CA LEU A 23 1.64 13.10 -13.61
C LEU A 23 2.61 12.71 -14.73
N ALA A 24 2.96 13.72 -15.51
CA ALA A 24 3.61 13.67 -16.80
C ALA A 24 5.15 13.69 -16.68
N LYS A 25 5.80 13.09 -17.68
CA LYS A 25 7.23 13.28 -18.01
C LYS A 25 7.62 14.77 -17.99
N LYS A 26 8.78 15.09 -17.40
CA LYS A 26 9.71 16.12 -17.92
C LYS A 26 11.14 15.90 -17.43
N LEU A 27 12.08 16.10 -18.36
CA LEU A 27 13.53 15.85 -18.28
C LEU A 27 14.25 16.74 -17.26
N THR A 28 15.18 16.14 -16.51
CA THR A 28 16.57 16.55 -16.15
C THR A 28 16.89 15.80 -14.84
N ALA A 29 17.61 14.67 -14.88
CA ALA A 29 17.88 13.79 -13.71
C ALA A 29 16.71 13.80 -12.70
N ASP A 30 15.70 12.97 -12.97
CA ASP A 30 14.37 13.07 -12.38
C ASP A 30 14.46 13.13 -10.84
N PRO A 31 13.91 14.15 -10.15
CA PRO A 31 13.92 14.24 -8.69
C PRO A 31 13.50 12.93 -8.00
N SER A 32 12.61 12.16 -8.65
CA SER A 32 12.24 10.81 -8.20
C SER A 32 13.41 9.83 -8.14
N GLU A 33 14.37 9.87 -9.08
CA GLU A 33 15.53 8.96 -9.08
C GLU A 33 16.51 9.26 -7.93
N LEU A 34 16.64 10.53 -7.54
CA LEU A 34 17.44 10.96 -6.39
C LEU A 34 16.80 10.52 -5.08
N ASP A 35 15.49 10.76 -4.94
CA ASP A 35 14.70 10.30 -3.80
C ASP A 35 14.76 8.77 -3.66
N ASP A 36 14.68 8.05 -4.77
CA ASP A 36 14.76 6.59 -4.79
C ASP A 36 16.13 6.07 -4.32
N GLU A 37 17.23 6.75 -4.66
CA GLU A 37 18.57 6.36 -4.19
C GLU A 37 18.77 6.65 -2.69
N GLU A 38 18.21 7.75 -2.19
CA GLU A 38 18.21 8.07 -0.77
C GLU A 38 17.47 6.99 0.03
N ILE A 39 16.27 6.61 -0.42
CA ILE A 39 15.50 5.51 0.19
C ILE A 39 16.30 4.20 0.17
N ARG A 40 16.95 3.86 -0.95
CA ARG A 40 17.80 2.66 -1.02
C ARG A 40 19.00 2.75 -0.08
N ALA A 41 19.59 3.92 0.11
CA ALA A 41 20.72 4.13 1.02
C ALA A 41 20.30 3.95 2.48
N GLU A 42 19.16 4.53 2.88
CA GLU A 42 18.59 4.36 4.21
C GLU A 42 18.26 2.90 4.50
N ALA A 43 17.57 2.22 3.57
CA ALA A 43 17.23 0.81 3.69
C ALA A 43 18.47 -0.07 3.87
N ARG A 44 19.54 0.19 3.12
CA ARG A 44 20.83 -0.51 3.28
C ARG A 44 21.48 -0.23 4.63
N ALA A 45 21.44 1.01 5.10
CA ALA A 45 22.01 1.39 6.40
C ALA A 45 21.30 0.67 7.57
N LEU A 46 19.99 0.42 7.43
CA LEU A 46 19.18 -0.29 8.40
C LEU A 46 19.15 -1.83 8.21
N GLY A 47 19.91 -2.36 7.25
CA GLY A 47 19.99 -3.80 6.97
C GLY A 47 18.67 -4.40 6.48
N ALA A 48 17.83 -3.61 5.81
CA ALA A 48 16.58 -4.07 5.25
C ALA A 48 16.79 -4.95 4.00
N ASP A 49 15.88 -5.90 3.82
CA ASP A 49 15.73 -6.65 2.57
C ASP A 49 15.27 -5.71 1.44
N ARG A 50 15.47 -6.13 0.20
CA ARG A 50 15.02 -5.40 -0.99
C ARG A 50 13.81 -6.07 -1.58
N ALA A 51 12.68 -5.39 -1.55
CA ALA A 51 11.42 -5.85 -2.07
C ALA A 51 11.59 -6.41 -3.48
N GLY A 52 12.33 -5.72 -4.37
CA GLY A 52 12.59 -6.15 -5.75
C GLY A 52 13.28 -7.51 -5.90
N GLU A 53 14.06 -7.93 -4.91
CA GLU A 53 14.80 -9.20 -4.88
C GLU A 53 14.06 -10.30 -4.10
N CYS A 54 13.03 -9.94 -3.34
CA CYS A 54 12.23 -10.87 -2.54
C CYS A 54 11.10 -11.55 -3.33
N SER A 55 10.78 -12.77 -2.91
CA SER A 55 9.76 -13.65 -3.48
C SER A 55 8.54 -13.79 -2.57
N ALA A 56 7.39 -14.12 -3.18
CA ALA A 56 6.17 -14.41 -2.43
C ALA A 56 6.36 -15.62 -1.51
N GLY A 57 5.86 -15.52 -0.28
CA GLY A 57 5.99 -16.51 0.78
C GLY A 57 7.08 -16.18 1.79
N GLU A 58 8.05 -15.34 1.46
CA GLU A 58 9.15 -14.98 2.38
C GLU A 58 8.68 -14.07 3.52
N ILE A 59 9.35 -14.18 4.68
CA ILE A 59 9.24 -13.20 5.75
C ILE A 59 10.40 -12.22 5.56
N VAL A 60 10.07 -10.96 5.32
CA VAL A 60 11.06 -9.94 4.98
C VAL A 60 10.90 -8.72 5.87
N ASN A 61 11.98 -7.96 6.03
CA ASN A 61 12.01 -6.68 6.73
C ASN A 61 12.41 -5.59 5.73
N LEU A 62 11.47 -4.70 5.38
CA LEU A 62 11.68 -3.64 4.41
C LEU A 62 11.73 -2.28 5.10
N VAL A 63 12.41 -1.33 4.49
CA VAL A 63 12.42 0.09 4.89
C VAL A 63 12.15 0.93 3.66
N GLY A 64 11.29 1.93 3.80
CA GLY A 64 10.87 2.75 2.67
C GLY A 64 9.80 3.75 3.03
N GLU A 65 9.31 4.44 2.00
CA GLU A 65 8.37 5.55 2.13
C GLU A 65 6.94 5.13 1.78
N LEU A 66 5.96 5.67 2.50
CA LEU A 66 4.55 5.58 2.16
C LEU A 66 4.18 6.57 1.04
N ARG A 67 3.94 6.07 -0.17
CA ARG A 67 3.53 6.89 -1.32
C ARG A 67 2.02 7.20 -1.34
N SER A 68 1.19 6.36 -0.74
CA SER A 68 -0.25 6.62 -0.59
C SER A 68 -0.82 5.90 0.63
N VAL A 69 -1.84 6.49 1.28
CA VAL A 69 -2.59 5.88 2.38
C VAL A 69 -4.08 6.14 2.17
N SER A 70 -4.89 5.09 2.25
CA SER A 70 -6.34 5.16 2.03
C SER A 70 -7.10 4.23 2.97
N THR A 71 -8.35 4.60 3.27
CA THR A 71 -9.26 3.80 4.10
C THR A 71 -10.57 3.56 3.35
N CYS A 72 -11.02 2.31 3.26
CA CYS A 72 -12.28 1.99 2.61
C CYS A 72 -13.48 2.23 3.56
N PRO A 73 -14.59 2.87 3.10
CA PRO A 73 -15.82 2.98 3.88
C PRO A 73 -16.49 1.63 4.18
N LYS A 74 -17.31 1.60 5.24
CA LYS A 74 -17.84 0.44 5.99
C LYS A 74 -18.57 -0.66 5.18
N SER A 75 -18.86 -0.49 3.90
CA SER A 75 -19.67 -1.43 3.10
C SER A 75 -18.87 -2.50 2.32
N LEU A 76 -17.53 -2.39 2.21
CA LEU A 76 -16.75 -3.15 1.19
C LEU A 76 -15.43 -3.81 1.68
N ASN A 77 -15.38 -4.25 2.94
CA ASN A 77 -14.19 -4.70 3.69
C ASN A 77 -13.42 -3.55 4.37
N VAL A 78 -13.52 -3.55 5.70
CA VAL A 78 -12.87 -2.58 6.59
C VAL A 78 -11.37 -2.81 6.54
N GLY A 79 -10.60 -1.79 6.15
CA GLY A 79 -9.16 -1.85 6.19
C GLY A 79 -8.45 -0.55 5.82
N VAL A 80 -7.21 -0.44 6.27
CA VAL A 80 -6.27 0.59 5.84
C VAL A 80 -5.38 -0.01 4.75
N HIS A 81 -5.25 0.70 3.64
CA HIS A 81 -4.43 0.33 2.51
C HIS A 81 -3.37 1.40 2.29
N ALA A 82 -2.12 0.99 2.11
CA ALA A 82 -1.04 1.90 1.77
C ALA A 82 -0.19 1.35 0.63
N GLU A 83 0.38 2.24 -0.17
CA GLU A 83 1.45 1.92 -1.10
C GLU A 83 2.77 2.33 -0.46
N PHE A 84 3.67 1.36 -0.35
CA PHE A 84 4.99 1.50 0.23
C PHE A 84 6.04 1.24 -0.84
N PHE A 85 7.11 2.01 -0.85
CA PHE A 85 8.20 1.88 -1.80
C PHE A 85 9.54 1.92 -1.08
N ASP A 86 10.37 0.90 -1.30
CA ASP A 86 11.67 0.73 -0.64
C ASP A 86 12.87 1.16 -1.51
N GLY A 87 12.60 1.86 -2.62
CA GLY A 87 13.63 2.20 -3.59
C GLY A 87 13.87 1.13 -4.67
N THR A 88 13.32 -0.08 -4.51
CA THR A 88 13.51 -1.19 -5.45
C THR A 88 12.21 -1.74 -6.04
N ASP A 89 11.12 -1.76 -5.26
CA ASP A 89 9.79 -2.20 -5.72
C ASP A 89 8.68 -1.62 -4.84
N THR A 90 7.45 -1.64 -5.36
CA THR A 90 6.25 -1.20 -4.62
C THR A 90 5.56 -2.39 -3.95
N VAL A 91 5.26 -2.24 -2.66
CA VAL A 91 4.49 -3.22 -1.87
C VAL A 91 3.19 -2.60 -1.38
N SER A 92 2.06 -3.28 -1.62
CA SER A 92 0.79 -2.92 -0.99
C SER A 92 0.78 -3.37 0.47
N LEU A 93 0.62 -2.45 1.42
CA LEU A 93 0.40 -2.79 2.82
C LEU A 93 -1.10 -2.75 3.11
N VAL A 94 -1.63 -3.80 3.73
CA VAL A 94 -3.08 -3.94 3.98
C VAL A 94 -3.34 -4.36 5.42
N TRP A 95 -3.95 -3.47 6.20
CA TRP A 95 -4.42 -3.80 7.55
C TRP A 95 -5.92 -4.03 7.54
N ILE A 96 -6.33 -5.28 7.70
CA ILE A 96 -7.74 -5.70 7.68
C ILE A 96 -8.36 -5.44 9.06
N GLY A 97 -9.63 -5.04 9.08
CA GLY A 97 -10.41 -4.82 10.30
C GLY A 97 -10.06 -3.55 11.06
N ARG A 98 -9.16 -2.72 10.51
CA ARG A 98 -8.74 -1.44 11.09
C ARG A 98 -9.23 -0.29 10.21
N THR A 99 -9.76 0.75 10.83
CA THR A 99 -10.19 1.98 10.15
C THR A 99 -9.11 3.06 10.14
N ARG A 100 -8.07 2.91 10.97
CA ARG A 100 -6.92 3.81 11.06
C ARG A 100 -5.70 3.04 11.57
N ILE A 101 -4.52 3.39 11.07
CA ILE A 101 -3.21 3.01 11.61
C ILE A 101 -2.51 4.31 12.05
N PRO A 102 -2.15 4.47 13.34
CA PRO A 102 -1.48 5.67 13.81
C PRO A 102 -0.11 5.89 13.15
N GLY A 103 0.17 7.14 12.77
CA GLY A 103 1.44 7.57 12.17
C GLY A 103 1.65 7.16 10.72
N LEU A 104 0.67 6.50 10.09
CA LEU A 104 0.72 6.10 8.69
C LEU A 104 0.31 7.29 7.81
N GLU A 105 1.30 8.08 7.38
CA GLU A 105 1.11 9.31 6.61
C GLU A 105 1.91 9.24 5.29
N VAL A 106 1.41 9.90 4.25
CA VAL A 106 2.11 9.94 2.95
C VAL A 106 3.42 10.72 3.10
N GLY A 107 4.49 10.23 2.51
CA GLY A 107 5.85 10.78 2.64
C GLY A 107 6.61 10.27 3.86
N ARG A 108 5.98 9.48 4.74
CA ARG A 108 6.62 8.99 5.97
C ARG A 108 7.47 7.75 5.67
N SER A 109 8.73 7.76 6.11
CA SER A 109 9.59 6.58 6.17
C SER A 109 9.18 5.65 7.31
N ILE A 110 9.02 4.37 7.00
CA ILE A 110 8.67 3.32 7.96
C ILE A 110 9.49 2.06 7.70
N SER A 111 9.70 1.27 8.75
CA SER A 111 10.07 -0.14 8.58
C SER A 111 8.82 -1.01 8.62
N VAL A 112 8.77 -2.03 7.75
CA VAL A 112 7.71 -3.03 7.75
C VAL A 112 8.26 -4.43 7.73
N ARG A 113 7.73 -5.27 8.62
CA ARG A 113 8.08 -6.69 8.68
C ARG A 113 6.85 -7.55 8.54
N GLY A 114 6.90 -8.49 7.60
CA GLY A 114 5.75 -9.34 7.35
C GLY A 114 6.00 -10.39 6.29
N ARG A 115 4.96 -11.18 6.01
CA ARG A 115 4.98 -12.13 4.91
C ARG A 115 4.68 -11.41 3.61
N LEU A 116 5.61 -11.49 2.67
CA LEU A 116 5.42 -10.99 1.32
C LEU A 116 4.51 -11.94 0.55
N GLY A 117 3.45 -11.42 -0.05
CA GLY A 117 2.56 -12.12 -0.96
C GLY A 117 2.60 -11.49 -2.34
N CYS A 118 1.92 -12.14 -3.29
CA CYS A 118 1.72 -11.63 -4.64
C CYS A 118 0.23 -11.67 -4.96
N LYS A 119 -0.31 -10.59 -5.52
CA LYS A 119 -1.67 -10.53 -6.05
C LYS A 119 -1.70 -11.09 -7.47
N ASP A 120 -2.90 -11.40 -7.98
CA ASP A 120 -3.08 -11.93 -9.35
C ASP A 120 -2.52 -11.02 -10.44
N ASN A 121 -2.42 -9.72 -10.18
CA ASN A 121 -1.83 -8.73 -11.08
C ASN A 121 -0.31 -8.58 -10.95
N GLY A 122 0.36 -9.47 -10.21
CA GLY A 122 1.81 -9.47 -10.00
C GLY A 122 2.31 -8.49 -8.94
N ARG A 123 1.44 -7.66 -8.34
CA ARG A 123 1.87 -6.69 -7.32
C ARG A 123 2.14 -7.38 -5.99
N LYS A 124 3.24 -6.99 -5.34
CA LYS A 124 3.60 -7.42 -3.99
C LYS A 124 2.62 -6.86 -2.95
N VAL A 125 2.34 -7.66 -1.92
CA VAL A 125 1.42 -7.29 -0.84
C VAL A 125 1.87 -7.85 0.50
N MET A 126 1.68 -7.11 1.58
CA MET A 126 1.75 -7.62 2.95
C MET A 126 0.43 -7.35 3.67
N TYR A 127 -0.11 -8.38 4.30
CA TYR A 127 -1.30 -8.27 5.13
C TYR A 127 -0.91 -8.19 6.60
N ASN A 128 -1.46 -7.20 7.30
CA ASN A 128 -1.22 -6.90 8.72
C ASN A 128 0.27 -6.97 9.10
N PRO A 129 1.18 -6.31 8.37
CA PRO A 129 2.59 -6.31 8.74
C PRO A 129 2.78 -5.61 10.10
N TYR A 130 3.86 -5.98 10.78
CA TYR A 130 4.44 -5.16 11.84
C TYR A 130 5.02 -3.91 11.19
N TYR A 131 4.87 -2.76 11.83
CA TYR A 131 5.41 -1.51 11.33
C TYR A 131 6.07 -0.72 12.46
N GLU A 132 7.11 0.03 12.12
CA GLU A 132 7.80 0.97 12.99
C GLU A 132 7.93 2.30 12.24
N LEU A 133 7.71 3.42 12.93
CA LEU A 133 7.91 4.76 12.37
C LEU A 133 9.38 5.11 12.50
N LEU A 134 10.03 5.48 11.39
CA LEU A 134 11.40 5.98 11.42
C LEU A 134 11.36 7.48 11.67
N GLU A 135 12.26 8.02 12.49
CA GLU A 135 12.26 9.46 12.83
C GLU A 135 12.49 10.32 11.57
N GLU A 136 11.87 11.51 11.51
CA GLU A 136 12.27 12.52 10.52
C GLU A 136 13.62 13.08 10.98
N ALA A 137 14.65 12.93 10.15
CA ALA A 137 16.00 13.43 10.41
C ALA A 137 16.08 14.98 10.36
#